data_AF-A0A945AFN8-F1
#
_entry.id   AF-A0A945AFN8-F1
#
_cell.length_a   1.000
_cell.length_b   1.000
_cell.length_c   1.000
_cell.angle_alpha   90.00
_cell.angle_beta   90.00
_cell.angle_gamma   90.00
#
_symmetry.space_group_name_H-M   'P 1'
#
loop_
_entity.id
_entity.type
_entity.pdbx_description
1 polymer ?
#
loop_
_entity_poly.entity_id
_entity_poly.type
_entity_poly.pdbx_seq_one_letter_code
_entity_poly.pdbx_strand_id
1 'polypeptide(L)'
;MPTFKALVIHDQDGEFVRQIEDKNTNDLPEGDVLIRVHYSSLNYKDALSATGNKGVTRNYPHTPGIDAAGEVVESADESWKPGDQVLVTGYDLGMNTAGGFGQYIRVPKHWVVKLPNGLTLKESMTYGTAGFTAALSVHHLLESGIKTDQGPILVTGATGGVGSLAVGILAQEGFEVTAATGKTSETDYLKNLGAQNVVTRSDITDDSNRPILTARWAGVVDTVGGDILATALKTTQYGGTVTCCGLV
;
A
#
# COMPACT_ATOMS: atom_id res chain seq x y z
N MET A 1 -15.61 -7.46 -28.45
CA MET A 1 -14.61 -7.39 -27.37
C MET A 1 -13.77 -6.13 -27.61
N PRO A 2 -13.73 -5.18 -26.66
CA PRO A 2 -13.11 -3.87 -26.90
C PRO A 2 -11.59 -3.97 -26.99
N THR A 3 -11.02 -3.18 -27.91
CA THR A 3 -9.61 -2.78 -27.84
C THR A 3 -9.47 -1.69 -26.78
N PHE A 4 -8.38 -1.70 -26.03
CA PHE A 4 -8.15 -0.77 -24.92
C PHE A 4 -6.68 -0.42 -24.76
N LYS A 5 -6.37 0.68 -24.07
CA LYS A 5 -4.99 1.10 -23.80
C LYS A 5 -4.47 0.54 -22.49
N ALA A 6 -3.21 0.13 -22.49
CA ALA A 6 -2.48 -0.29 -21.29
C ALA A 6 -1.02 0.16 -21.32
N LEU A 7 -0.45 0.41 -20.15
CA LEU A 7 1.00 0.51 -19.99
C LEU A 7 1.60 -0.90 -20.01
N VAL A 8 2.48 -1.16 -20.96
CA VAL A 8 3.16 -2.44 -21.15
C VAL A 8 4.66 -2.27 -20.96
N ILE A 9 5.25 -3.18 -20.19
CA ILE A 9 6.68 -3.26 -19.92
C ILE A 9 7.24 -4.42 -20.73
N HIS A 10 8.28 -4.17 -21.50
CA HIS A 10 9.01 -5.19 -22.26
C HIS A 10 10.41 -5.36 -21.69
N ASP A 11 10.90 -6.60 -21.70
CA ASP A 11 12.31 -6.93 -21.47
C ASP A 11 12.99 -7.06 -22.84
N GLN A 12 13.87 -6.10 -23.16
CA GLN A 12 14.69 -6.09 -24.37
C GLN A 12 16.14 -6.38 -23.97
N ASP A 13 16.46 -7.66 -23.83
CA ASP A 13 17.81 -8.14 -23.45
C ASP A 13 18.35 -7.51 -22.15
N GLY A 14 17.48 -7.34 -21.15
CA GLY A 14 17.80 -6.74 -19.84
C GLY A 14 17.48 -5.24 -19.75
N GLU A 15 17.10 -4.58 -20.84
CA GLU A 15 16.56 -3.23 -20.83
C GLU A 15 15.03 -3.25 -20.72
N PHE A 16 14.48 -2.61 -19.67
CA PHE A 16 13.04 -2.57 -19.43
C PHE A 16 12.39 -1.33 -20.05
N VAL A 17 11.69 -1.53 -21.16
CA VAL A 17 11.06 -0.46 -21.96
C VAL A 17 9.57 -0.36 -21.62
N ARG A 18 9.07 0.86 -21.40
CA ARG A 18 7.65 1.13 -21.06
C ARG A 18 6.94 1.81 -22.21
N GLN A 19 5.82 1.26 -22.66
CA GLN A 19 5.05 1.78 -23.78
C GLN A 19 3.55 1.74 -23.49
N ILE A 20 2.80 2.71 -24.01
CA ILE A 20 1.34 2.64 -24.00
C ILE A 20 0.91 1.96 -25.29
N GLU A 21 0.23 0.82 -25.17
CA GLU A 21 -0.16 -0.03 -26.29
C GLU A 21 -1.66 -0.26 -26.33
N ASP A 22 -2.17 -0.53 -27.53
CA ASP A 22 -3.53 -1.03 -27.73
C ASP A 22 -3.52 -2.56 -27.54
N LYS A 23 -4.37 -3.04 -26.63
CA LYS A 23 -4.54 -4.45 -26.23
C LYS A 23 -5.98 -4.89 -26.50
N ASN A 24 -6.22 -6.19 -26.66
CA ASN A 24 -7.59 -6.72 -26.72
C ASN A 24 -7.99 -7.37 -25.40
N THR A 25 -9.25 -7.25 -24.98
CA THR A 25 -9.72 -7.96 -23.77
C THR A 25 -9.64 -9.48 -23.89
N ASN A 26 -9.53 -10.02 -25.10
CA ASN A 26 -9.26 -11.44 -25.35
C ASN A 26 -7.82 -11.86 -25.01
N ASP A 27 -6.89 -10.90 -24.94
CA ASP A 27 -5.49 -11.16 -24.60
C ASP A 27 -5.25 -11.11 -23.07
N LEU A 28 -6.27 -10.76 -22.29
CA LEU A 28 -6.20 -10.76 -20.83
C LEU A 28 -6.13 -12.22 -20.31
N PRO A 29 -5.45 -12.45 -19.17
CA PRO A 29 -5.37 -13.76 -18.56
C PRO A 29 -6.76 -14.32 -18.22
N GLU A 30 -6.87 -15.64 -18.06
CA GLU A 30 -8.11 -16.27 -17.61
C GLU A 30 -8.56 -15.72 -16.25
N GLY A 31 -9.87 -15.60 -16.06
CA GLY A 31 -10.47 -15.11 -14.83
C GLY A 31 -11.99 -14.95 -14.97
N ASP A 32 -12.66 -14.80 -13.83
CA ASP A 32 -14.12 -14.87 -13.72
C ASP A 32 -14.78 -13.51 -13.98
N VAL A 33 -14.07 -12.40 -13.79
CA VAL A 33 -14.65 -11.05 -13.79
C VAL A 33 -13.82 -10.13 -14.68
N LEU A 34 -14.45 -9.56 -15.70
CA LEU A 34 -13.89 -8.49 -16.53
C LEU A 34 -14.32 -7.15 -15.96
N ILE A 35 -13.35 -6.30 -15.62
CA ILE A 35 -13.57 -4.99 -15.00
C ILE A 35 -13.03 -3.93 -15.93
N ARG A 36 -13.84 -2.92 -16.23
CA ARG A 36 -13.38 -1.67 -16.83
C ARG A 36 -12.79 -0.80 -15.72
N VAL A 37 -11.49 -0.53 -15.78
CA VAL A 37 -10.76 0.23 -14.78
C VAL A 37 -10.99 1.73 -15.02
N HIS A 38 -11.34 2.45 -13.96
CA HIS A 38 -11.53 3.91 -13.98
C HIS A 38 -10.37 4.61 -13.27
N TYR A 39 -9.88 4.02 -12.19
CA TYR A 39 -8.79 4.56 -11.39
C TYR A 39 -7.84 3.42 -10.97
N SER A 40 -6.57 3.78 -10.83
CA SER A 40 -5.49 2.97 -10.25
C SER A 40 -4.70 3.88 -9.32
N SER A 41 -3.80 3.30 -8.53
CA SER A 41 -2.82 4.05 -7.73
C SER A 41 -1.39 3.71 -8.19
N LEU A 42 -0.37 4.43 -7.68
CA LEU A 42 1.03 4.17 -7.97
C LEU A 42 1.80 3.90 -6.66
N ASN A 43 2.20 2.65 -6.46
CA ASN A 43 2.94 2.19 -5.28
C ASN A 43 4.42 1.98 -5.60
N TYR A 44 5.24 1.82 -4.55
CA TYR A 44 6.65 1.44 -4.69
C TYR A 44 6.82 0.13 -5.48
N LYS A 45 5.93 -0.84 -5.25
CA LYS A 45 5.93 -2.14 -5.94
C LYS A 45 5.64 -2.02 -7.44
N ASP A 46 4.82 -1.05 -7.85
CA ASP A 46 4.56 -0.78 -9.27
C ASP A 46 5.81 -0.25 -9.96
N ALA A 47 6.57 0.61 -9.30
CA ALA A 47 7.85 1.09 -9.82
C ALA A 47 8.85 -0.07 -9.95
N LEU A 48 8.92 -0.99 -8.97
CA LEU A 48 9.76 -2.19 -9.05
C LEU A 48 9.34 -3.12 -10.20
N SER A 49 8.04 -3.34 -10.39
CA SER A 49 7.51 -4.10 -11.54
C SER A 49 7.89 -3.44 -12.87
N ALA A 50 7.71 -2.12 -12.99
CA ALA A 50 8.03 -1.36 -14.20
C ALA A 50 9.55 -1.21 -14.48
N THR A 51 10.41 -1.58 -13.53
CA THR A 51 11.88 -1.48 -13.63
C THR A 51 12.58 -2.82 -13.72
N GLY A 52 11.83 -3.92 -13.84
CA GLY A 52 12.43 -5.22 -14.11
C GLY A 52 12.78 -6.04 -12.87
N ASN A 53 12.28 -5.67 -11.68
CA ASN A 53 12.58 -6.43 -10.47
C ASN A 53 11.97 -7.83 -10.54
N LYS A 54 12.81 -8.86 -10.73
CA LYS A 54 12.41 -10.27 -10.87
C LYS A 54 11.77 -10.88 -9.62
N GLY A 55 11.94 -10.24 -8.46
CA GLY A 55 11.22 -10.59 -7.24
C GLY A 55 9.75 -10.18 -7.28
N VAL A 56 9.38 -9.21 -8.12
CA VAL A 56 8.01 -8.69 -8.28
C VAL A 56 7.35 -9.24 -9.54
N THR A 57 7.98 -9.07 -10.70
CA THR A 57 7.45 -9.50 -12.01
C THR A 57 8.43 -10.43 -12.69
N ARG A 58 7.97 -11.63 -13.05
CA ARG A 58 8.83 -12.69 -13.61
C ARG A 58 8.73 -12.83 -15.12
N ASN A 59 7.58 -12.49 -15.69
CA ASN A 59 7.26 -12.68 -17.09
C ASN A 59 7.04 -11.33 -17.77
N TYR A 60 7.63 -11.14 -18.95
CA TYR A 60 7.43 -9.96 -19.80
C TYR A 60 7.01 -10.42 -21.21
N PRO A 61 6.22 -9.65 -21.96
CA PRO A 61 5.70 -8.32 -21.60
C PRO A 61 4.61 -8.35 -20.53
N HIS A 62 4.53 -7.29 -19.72
CA HIS A 62 3.63 -7.21 -18.55
C HIS A 62 2.98 -5.85 -18.37
N THR A 63 1.78 -5.81 -17.78
CA THR A 63 1.07 -4.58 -17.40
C THR A 63 1.08 -4.42 -15.87
N PRO A 64 1.78 -3.42 -15.30
CA PRO A 64 1.81 -3.18 -13.85
C PRO A 64 0.49 -2.60 -13.31
N GLY A 65 0.46 -2.26 -12.01
CA GLY A 65 -0.68 -1.68 -11.33
C GLY A 65 -1.31 -2.68 -10.37
N ILE A 66 -0.88 -2.67 -9.11
CA ILE A 66 -1.38 -3.59 -8.07
C ILE A 66 -2.75 -3.20 -7.50
N ASP A 67 -3.27 -2.04 -7.90
CA ASP A 67 -4.54 -1.49 -7.47
C ASP A 67 -5.40 -1.16 -8.68
N ALA A 68 -6.69 -1.46 -8.63
CA ALA A 68 -7.65 -1.06 -9.63
C ALA A 68 -9.02 -0.81 -8.99
N ALA A 69 -9.72 0.24 -9.42
CA ALA A 69 -11.12 0.47 -9.11
C ALA A 69 -11.89 0.79 -10.40
N GLY A 70 -13.06 0.19 -10.53
CA GLY A 70 -13.83 0.29 -11.75
C GLY A 70 -15.22 -0.32 -11.66
N GLU A 71 -15.72 -0.70 -12.83
CA GLU A 71 -17.06 -1.25 -13.02
C GLU A 71 -16.95 -2.64 -13.66
N VAL A 72 -17.69 -3.61 -13.13
CA VAL A 72 -17.82 -4.93 -13.76
C VAL A 72 -18.52 -4.79 -15.11
N VAL A 73 -17.93 -5.37 -16.15
CA VAL A 73 -18.49 -5.37 -17.52
C VAL A 73 -19.09 -6.72 -17.86
N GLU A 74 -18.44 -7.79 -17.43
CA GLU A 74 -18.84 -9.17 -17.67
C GLU A 74 -18.37 -10.03 -16.50
N SER A 75 -19.17 -11.03 -16.11
CA SER A 75 -18.75 -12.04 -15.14
C SER A 75 -19.31 -13.41 -15.47
N ALA A 76 -18.48 -14.44 -15.25
CA ALA A 76 -18.87 -15.85 -15.23
C ALA A 76 -19.38 -16.32 -13.85
N ASP A 77 -19.33 -15.46 -12.83
CA ASP A 77 -19.80 -15.76 -11.47
C ASP A 77 -21.01 -14.92 -11.09
N GLU A 78 -22.02 -15.55 -10.50
CA GLU A 78 -23.29 -14.90 -10.16
C GLU A 78 -23.17 -13.85 -9.03
N SER A 79 -22.06 -13.84 -8.28
CA SER A 79 -21.80 -12.86 -7.22
C SER A 79 -21.54 -11.45 -7.77
N TRP A 80 -21.19 -11.33 -9.05
CA TRP A 80 -20.82 -10.07 -9.70
C TRP A 80 -21.65 -9.83 -10.94
N LYS A 81 -22.23 -8.64 -11.07
CA LYS A 81 -23.09 -8.28 -12.19
C LYS A 81 -22.52 -7.08 -12.94
N PRO A 82 -22.74 -7.00 -14.26
CA PRO A 82 -22.41 -5.80 -15.02
C PRO A 82 -23.00 -4.54 -14.35
N GLY A 83 -22.18 -3.50 -14.20
CA GLY A 83 -22.54 -2.27 -13.49
C GLY A 83 -22.13 -2.22 -12.01
N ASP A 84 -21.72 -3.34 -11.41
CA ASP A 84 -21.22 -3.33 -10.03
C ASP A 84 -19.92 -2.52 -9.93
N GLN A 85 -19.88 -1.58 -8.98
CA GLN A 85 -18.67 -0.84 -8.65
C GLN A 85 -17.80 -1.64 -7.70
N VAL A 86 -16.54 -1.86 -8.11
CA VAL A 86 -15.63 -2.77 -7.44
C VAL A 86 -14.21 -2.23 -7.39
N LEU A 87 -13.42 -2.79 -6.49
CA LEU A 87 -11.98 -2.60 -6.41
C LEU A 87 -11.26 -3.94 -6.31
N VAL A 88 -9.99 -3.93 -6.71
CA VAL A 88 -9.04 -5.05 -6.58
C VAL A 88 -7.72 -4.47 -6.10
N THR A 89 -7.19 -4.97 -5.00
CA THR A 89 -5.90 -4.54 -4.44
C THR A 89 -5.11 -5.76 -3.98
N GLY A 90 -3.87 -5.91 -4.47
CA GLY A 90 -2.99 -7.01 -4.07
C GLY A 90 -3.15 -8.30 -4.87
N TYR A 91 -3.06 -9.45 -4.19
CA TYR A 91 -2.90 -10.76 -4.82
C TYR A 91 -1.71 -10.79 -5.81
N ASP A 92 -1.91 -11.30 -7.02
CA ASP A 92 -0.90 -11.29 -8.09
C ASP A 92 -1.18 -10.19 -9.16
N LEU A 93 -2.19 -9.34 -8.95
CA LEU A 93 -2.51 -8.21 -9.82
C LEU A 93 -1.30 -7.27 -9.94
N GLY A 94 -0.96 -6.87 -11.17
CA GLY A 94 0.17 -5.99 -11.44
C GLY A 94 1.54 -6.63 -11.19
N MET A 95 1.60 -7.91 -10.80
CA MET A 95 2.84 -8.67 -10.62
C MET A 95 3.09 -9.63 -11.80
N ASN A 96 2.42 -10.78 -11.82
CA ASN A 96 2.47 -11.73 -12.94
C ASN A 96 1.10 -11.83 -13.66
N THR A 97 0.07 -11.18 -13.10
CA THR A 97 -1.23 -10.98 -13.72
C THR A 97 -1.35 -9.51 -14.15
N ALA A 98 -1.84 -9.25 -15.37
CA ALA A 98 -1.99 -7.89 -15.90
C ALA A 98 -2.80 -6.98 -14.95
N GLY A 99 -2.23 -5.82 -14.61
CA GLY A 99 -2.68 -4.93 -13.55
C GLY A 99 -3.50 -3.71 -13.98
N GLY A 100 -3.79 -2.87 -13.00
CA GLY A 100 -4.63 -1.67 -13.10
C GLY A 100 -4.10 -0.53 -13.97
N PHE A 101 -2.88 -0.64 -14.53
CA PHE A 101 -2.41 0.29 -15.57
C PHE A 101 -2.89 -0.10 -16.98
N GLY A 102 -3.91 -0.93 -17.08
CA GLY A 102 -4.76 -1.10 -18.25
C GLY A 102 -6.17 -0.55 -18.01
N GLN A 103 -6.84 -0.08 -19.07
CA GLN A 103 -8.25 0.33 -18.99
C GLN A 103 -9.20 -0.84 -18.71
N TYR A 104 -8.74 -2.09 -18.85
CA TYR A 104 -9.47 -3.29 -18.48
C TYR A 104 -8.54 -4.30 -17.81
N ILE A 105 -9.09 -5.03 -16.84
CA ILE A 105 -8.45 -6.19 -16.20
C ILE A 105 -9.43 -7.36 -16.17
N ARG A 106 -8.90 -8.59 -16.16
CA ARG A 106 -9.67 -9.80 -15.89
C ARG A 106 -9.04 -10.52 -14.71
N VAL A 107 -9.84 -10.82 -13.70
CA VAL A 107 -9.34 -11.37 -12.42
C VAL A 107 -10.25 -12.49 -11.91
N PRO A 108 -9.73 -13.39 -11.04
CA PRO A 108 -10.55 -14.32 -10.28
C PRO A 108 -11.57 -13.60 -9.39
N LYS A 109 -12.77 -14.17 -9.24
CA LYS A 109 -13.88 -13.57 -8.48
C LYS A 109 -13.55 -13.23 -7.02
N HIS A 110 -12.65 -14.00 -6.40
CA HIS A 110 -12.30 -13.89 -5.00
C HIS A 110 -11.29 -12.76 -4.71
N TRP A 111 -10.77 -12.11 -5.76
CA TRP A 111 -9.96 -10.90 -5.62
C TRP A 111 -10.81 -9.63 -5.60
N VAL A 112 -12.04 -9.73 -6.12
CA VAL A 112 -12.92 -8.59 -6.31
C VAL A 112 -13.57 -8.23 -4.98
N VAL A 113 -13.50 -6.96 -4.63
CA VAL A 113 -14.12 -6.39 -3.44
C VAL A 113 -15.14 -5.36 -3.90
N LYS A 114 -16.34 -5.41 -3.34
CA LYS A 114 -17.37 -4.40 -3.61
C LYS A 114 -16.90 -3.05 -3.10
N LEU A 115 -17.08 -1.99 -3.88
CA LEU A 115 -16.74 -0.64 -3.44
C LEU A 115 -17.48 -0.33 -2.12
N PRO A 116 -16.76 0.01 -1.02
CA PRO A 116 -17.40 0.32 0.25
C PRO A 116 -18.38 1.49 0.14
N ASN A 117 -19.50 1.39 0.84
CA ASN A 117 -20.49 2.46 0.90
C ASN A 117 -19.84 3.76 1.40
N GLY A 118 -20.07 4.87 0.70
CA GLY A 118 -19.54 6.17 1.07
C GLY A 118 -18.18 6.52 0.45
N LEU A 119 -17.53 5.57 -0.25
CA LEU A 119 -16.36 5.86 -1.07
C LEU A 119 -16.72 5.98 -2.54
N THR A 120 -16.11 6.94 -3.22
CA THR A 120 -16.02 6.95 -4.69
C THR A 120 -14.88 6.05 -5.17
N LEU A 121 -14.93 5.61 -6.44
CA LEU A 121 -13.83 4.85 -7.07
C LEU A 121 -12.49 5.60 -7.02
N LYS A 122 -12.52 6.94 -7.06
CA LYS A 122 -11.32 7.78 -6.98
C LYS A 122 -10.75 7.80 -5.56
N GLU A 123 -11.61 7.96 -4.55
CA GLU A 123 -11.18 7.94 -3.14
C GLU A 123 -10.61 6.58 -2.76
N SER A 124 -11.24 5.48 -3.20
CA SER A 124 -10.71 4.14 -2.93
C SER A 124 -9.28 3.95 -3.45
N MET A 125 -8.95 4.51 -4.62
CA MET A 125 -7.60 4.45 -5.19
C MET A 125 -6.66 5.56 -4.67
N THR A 126 -7.20 6.60 -4.02
CA THR A 126 -6.39 7.57 -3.27
C THR A 126 -5.79 6.91 -2.04
N TYR A 127 -6.53 5.99 -1.41
CA TYR A 127 -5.98 5.10 -0.38
C TYR A 127 -5.12 3.99 -1.01
N GLY A 128 -5.70 3.22 -1.93
CA GLY A 128 -5.03 2.09 -2.58
C GLY A 128 -4.44 1.07 -1.60
N THR A 129 -3.47 0.29 -2.05
CA THR A 129 -2.73 -0.65 -1.21
C THR A 129 -2.03 0.05 -0.05
N ALA A 130 -1.51 1.27 -0.24
CA ALA A 130 -0.81 2.00 0.81
C ALA A 130 -1.72 2.32 2.01
N GLY A 131 -2.93 2.84 1.75
CA GLY A 131 -3.91 3.16 2.76
C GLY A 131 -4.54 1.92 3.40
N PHE A 132 -4.79 0.89 2.59
CA PHE A 132 -5.23 -0.40 3.12
C PHE A 132 -4.21 -1.00 4.10
N THR A 133 -2.92 -0.95 3.74
CA THR A 133 -1.83 -1.41 4.61
C THR A 133 -1.73 -0.58 5.88
N ALA A 134 -1.84 0.75 5.79
CA ALA A 134 -1.85 1.63 6.95
C ALA A 134 -3.01 1.30 7.90
N ALA A 135 -4.23 1.15 7.35
CA ALA A 135 -5.42 0.82 8.12
C ALA A 135 -5.33 -0.57 8.78
N LEU A 136 -4.77 -1.57 8.09
CA LEU A 136 -4.52 -2.90 8.67
C LEU A 136 -3.54 -2.84 9.85
N SER A 137 -2.44 -2.09 9.71
CA SER A 137 -1.48 -1.89 10.81
C SER A 137 -2.14 -1.23 12.02
N VAL A 138 -2.92 -0.15 11.80
CA VAL A 138 -3.65 0.50 12.90
C VAL A 138 -4.69 -0.44 13.51
N HIS A 139 -5.45 -1.18 12.69
CA HIS A 139 -6.43 -2.15 13.16
C HIS A 139 -5.78 -3.21 14.07
N HIS A 140 -4.61 -3.74 13.69
CA HIS A 140 -3.89 -4.70 14.53
C HIS A 140 -3.34 -4.10 15.83
N LEU A 141 -2.95 -2.82 15.85
CA LEU A 141 -2.63 -2.13 17.10
C LEU A 141 -3.85 -2.03 18.03
N LEU A 142 -5.03 -1.72 17.48
CA LEU A 142 -6.27 -1.62 18.26
C LEU A 142 -6.71 -2.99 18.78
N GLU A 143 -6.68 -4.03 17.94
CA GLU A 143 -7.03 -5.40 18.32
C GLU A 143 -6.10 -5.97 19.40
N SER A 144 -4.84 -5.55 19.45
CA SER A 144 -3.92 -5.94 20.52
C SER A 144 -4.15 -5.19 21.84
N GLY A 145 -5.11 -4.27 21.87
CA GLY A 145 -5.55 -3.56 23.07
C GLY A 145 -4.80 -2.25 23.34
N ILE A 146 -4.10 -1.70 22.35
CA ILE A 146 -3.45 -0.39 22.47
C ILE A 146 -4.51 0.71 22.56
N LYS A 147 -4.34 1.60 23.55
CA LYS A 147 -5.27 2.70 23.86
C LYS A 147 -4.55 4.04 23.86
N THR A 148 -5.30 5.11 23.64
CA THR A 148 -4.78 6.48 23.51
C THR A 148 -4.12 7.03 24.78
N ASP A 149 -4.43 6.46 25.94
CA ASP A 149 -3.88 6.86 27.24
C ASP A 149 -2.59 6.12 27.65
N GLN A 150 -2.10 5.20 26.81
CA GLN A 150 -0.91 4.39 27.09
C GLN A 150 0.40 5.03 26.62
N GLY A 151 0.32 6.13 25.85
CA GLY A 151 1.48 6.88 25.36
C GLY A 151 1.54 6.95 23.84
N PRO A 152 2.63 7.52 23.30
CA PRO A 152 2.70 7.86 21.88
C PRO A 152 2.90 6.64 20.98
N ILE A 153 2.35 6.73 19.76
CA ILE A 153 2.56 5.78 18.66
C ILE A 153 3.65 6.31 17.74
N LEU A 154 4.68 5.50 17.49
CA LEU A 154 5.71 5.83 16.50
C LEU A 154 5.25 5.40 15.10
N VAL A 155 5.35 6.29 14.12
CA VAL A 155 5.18 5.94 12.70
C VAL A 155 6.49 6.17 11.98
N THR A 156 7.14 5.11 11.50
CA THR A 156 8.38 5.21 10.73
C THR A 156 8.09 5.47 9.26
N GLY A 157 9.06 6.01 8.51
CA GLY A 157 8.89 6.30 7.09
C GLY A 157 7.70 7.23 6.79
N ALA A 158 7.39 8.15 7.71
CA ALA A 158 6.11 8.82 7.80
C ALA A 158 5.72 9.69 6.59
N THR A 159 6.66 10.02 5.70
CA THR A 159 6.39 10.77 4.46
C THR A 159 6.10 9.86 3.25
N GLY A 160 6.21 8.54 3.42
CA GLY A 160 5.84 7.54 2.40
C GLY A 160 4.34 7.28 2.38
N GLY A 161 3.87 6.53 1.38
CA GLY A 161 2.43 6.30 1.17
C GLY A 161 1.72 5.63 2.35
N VAL A 162 2.32 4.60 2.96
CA VAL A 162 1.74 3.94 4.13
C VAL A 162 1.86 4.83 5.38
N GLY A 163 3.05 5.38 5.60
CA GLY A 163 3.35 6.17 6.81
C GLY A 163 2.48 7.42 6.93
N SER A 164 2.24 8.15 5.84
CA SER A 164 1.44 9.38 5.88
C SER A 164 -0.03 9.08 6.20
N LEU A 165 -0.59 8.01 5.62
CA LEU A 165 -1.95 7.56 5.91
C LEU A 165 -2.07 7.01 7.34
N ALA A 166 -1.07 6.29 7.82
CA ALA A 166 -1.05 5.81 9.21
C ALA A 166 -1.02 6.97 10.22
N VAL A 167 -0.23 8.03 9.96
CA VAL A 167 -0.23 9.25 10.79
C VAL A 167 -1.64 9.86 10.84
N GLY A 168 -2.28 10.03 9.68
CA GLY A 168 -3.63 10.60 9.60
C GLY A 168 -4.68 9.78 10.32
N ILE A 169 -4.69 8.46 10.12
CA ILE A 169 -5.63 7.54 10.76
C ILE A 169 -5.43 7.57 12.29
N LEU A 170 -4.20 7.40 12.78
CA LEU A 170 -3.92 7.39 14.23
C LEU A 170 -4.27 8.71 14.91
N ALA A 171 -3.98 9.84 14.27
CA ALA A 171 -4.33 11.15 14.80
C ALA A 171 -5.86 11.35 14.86
N GLN A 172 -6.59 10.86 13.86
CA GLN A 172 -8.05 10.87 13.84
C GLN A 172 -8.67 9.98 14.94
N GLU A 173 -8.05 8.85 15.24
CA GLU A 173 -8.41 7.95 16.35
C GLU A 173 -7.99 8.50 17.74
N GLY A 174 -7.34 9.68 17.79
CA GLY A 174 -7.01 10.39 19.03
C GLY A 174 -5.71 9.94 19.69
N PHE A 175 -4.84 9.20 18.99
CA PHE A 175 -3.52 8.86 19.49
C PHE A 175 -2.57 10.06 19.41
N GLU A 176 -1.63 10.13 20.36
CA GLU A 176 -0.44 10.95 20.18
C GLU A 176 0.52 10.26 19.20
N VAL A 177 0.75 10.86 18.04
CA VAL A 177 1.57 10.33 16.97
C VAL A 177 2.92 11.04 16.94
N THR A 178 3.99 10.25 16.99
CA THR A 178 5.36 10.67 16.69
C THR A 178 5.74 10.15 15.30
N ALA A 179 5.89 11.06 14.34
CA ALA A 179 6.24 10.74 12.96
C ALA A 179 7.75 10.80 12.73
N ALA A 180 8.36 9.71 12.28
CA ALA A 180 9.78 9.68 11.95
C ALA A 180 10.04 9.79 10.45
N THR A 181 10.90 10.74 10.07
CA THR A 181 11.21 11.02 8.66
C THR A 181 12.69 11.34 8.46
N GLY A 182 13.22 10.98 7.27
CA GLY A 182 14.52 11.47 6.81
C GLY A 182 14.43 12.81 6.08
N LYS A 183 13.22 13.29 5.78
CA LYS A 183 12.96 14.54 5.05
C LYS A 183 12.49 15.61 6.03
N THR A 184 13.42 16.32 6.65
CA THR A 184 13.11 17.34 7.67
C THR A 184 12.28 18.50 7.10
N SER A 185 12.38 18.78 5.80
CA SER A 185 11.55 19.75 5.08
C SER A 185 10.05 19.42 5.10
N GLU A 186 9.67 18.16 5.35
CA GLU A 186 8.27 17.70 5.35
C GLU A 186 7.62 17.74 6.74
N THR A 187 8.25 18.42 7.71
CA THR A 187 7.74 18.50 9.09
C THR A 187 6.34 19.10 9.15
N ASP A 188 6.10 20.20 8.41
CA ASP A 188 4.79 20.87 8.40
C ASP A 188 3.72 20.01 7.74
N TYR A 189 4.07 19.26 6.69
CA TYR A 189 3.18 18.27 6.08
C TYR A 189 2.74 17.21 7.10
N LEU A 190 3.67 16.63 7.86
CA LEU A 190 3.36 15.62 8.89
C LEU A 190 2.50 16.19 10.03
N LYS A 191 2.78 17.43 10.46
CA LYS A 191 1.94 18.12 11.46
C LYS A 191 0.53 18.39 10.95
N ASN A 192 0.39 18.77 9.68
CA ASN A 192 -0.92 18.96 9.04
C ASN A 192 -1.72 17.65 8.94
N LEU A 193 -1.04 16.51 8.82
CA LEU A 193 -1.68 15.18 8.91
C LEU A 193 -2.09 14.80 10.33
N GLY A 194 -1.59 15.50 11.35
CA GLY A 194 -1.94 15.26 12.75
C GLY A 194 -0.81 14.70 13.62
N ALA A 195 0.44 14.65 13.15
CA ALA A 195 1.57 14.29 14.02
C ALA A 195 1.83 15.39 15.06
N GLN A 196 1.88 15.01 16.35
CA GLN A 196 2.23 15.95 17.45
C GLN A 196 3.73 16.17 17.50
N ASN A 197 4.52 15.12 17.25
CA ASN A 197 5.97 15.16 17.26
C ASN A 197 6.52 14.67 15.92
N VAL A 198 7.61 15.27 15.46
CA VAL A 198 8.35 14.82 14.28
C VAL A 198 9.80 14.61 14.67
N VAL A 199 10.34 13.42 14.38
CA VAL A 199 11.70 13.02 14.72
C VAL A 199 12.48 12.59 13.48
N THR A 200 13.79 12.65 13.55
CA THR A 200 14.68 12.23 12.48
C THR A 200 14.99 10.73 12.57
N ARG A 201 15.58 10.16 11.51
CA ARG A 201 16.04 8.75 11.53
C ARG A 201 17.07 8.48 12.63
N SER A 202 17.97 9.43 12.90
CA SER A 202 18.97 9.31 13.96
C SER A 202 18.36 9.27 15.36
N ASP A 203 17.19 9.88 15.57
CA ASP A 203 16.52 9.90 16.88
C ASP A 203 15.85 8.55 17.23
N ILE A 204 15.72 7.66 16.24
CA ILE A 204 15.05 6.36 16.34
C ILE A 204 15.93 5.20 15.85
N THR A 205 17.24 5.41 15.77
CA THR A 205 18.22 4.36 15.44
C THR A 205 19.25 4.30 16.57
N ASP A 206 19.48 3.11 17.12
CA ASP A 206 20.46 2.86 18.19
C ASP A 206 21.58 1.92 17.72
N ASP A 207 22.83 2.34 17.92
CA ASP A 207 24.05 1.59 17.60
C ASP A 207 24.76 1.03 18.86
N SER A 208 24.17 1.23 20.05
CA SER A 208 24.81 0.86 21.32
C SER A 208 24.87 -0.65 21.59
N ASN A 209 24.31 -1.49 20.71
CA ASN A 209 24.17 -2.95 20.86
C ASN A 209 23.45 -3.39 22.13
N ARG A 210 22.75 -2.49 22.82
CA ARG A 210 21.97 -2.83 24.00
C ARG A 210 20.75 -3.67 23.61
N PRO A 211 20.41 -4.73 24.37
CA PRO A 211 19.24 -5.56 24.07
C PRO A 211 17.92 -4.88 24.47
N ILE A 212 17.95 -3.95 25.42
CA ILE A 212 16.79 -3.20 25.91
C ILE A 212 17.18 -1.73 26.09
N LEU A 213 16.33 -0.84 25.57
CA LEU A 213 16.44 0.60 25.67
C LEU A 213 15.31 1.14 26.56
N THR A 214 15.36 2.43 26.86
CA THR A 214 14.26 3.09 27.58
C THR A 214 12.98 3.01 26.75
N ALA A 215 11.91 2.49 27.34
CA ALA A 215 10.61 2.40 26.70
C ALA A 215 10.02 3.79 26.43
N ARG A 216 9.46 3.97 25.22
CA ARG A 216 8.92 5.23 24.70
C ARG A 216 7.54 5.04 24.08
N TRP A 217 7.35 4.00 23.28
CA TRP A 217 6.20 3.88 22.39
C TRP A 217 5.17 2.89 22.90
N ALA A 218 3.90 3.30 22.99
CA ALA A 218 2.80 2.37 23.28
C ALA A 218 2.60 1.40 22.11
N GLY A 219 2.84 1.85 20.88
CA GLY A 219 2.87 1.01 19.70
C GLY A 219 3.66 1.65 18.56
N VAL A 220 3.90 0.87 17.51
CA VAL A 220 4.68 1.30 16.35
C VAL A 220 4.02 0.81 15.05
N VAL A 221 3.87 1.71 14.08
CA VAL A 221 3.66 1.37 12.68
C VAL A 221 4.97 1.55 11.94
N ASP A 222 5.64 0.43 11.66
CA ASP A 222 6.93 0.43 10.96
C ASP A 222 6.76 0.16 9.47
N THR A 223 7.19 1.11 8.64
CA THR A 223 7.18 1.00 7.18
C THR A 223 8.58 0.92 6.59
N VAL A 224 9.60 0.66 7.42
CA VAL A 224 11.01 0.76 7.05
C VAL A 224 11.75 -0.56 7.25
N GLY A 225 11.67 -1.19 8.42
CA GLY A 225 12.45 -2.38 8.72
C GLY A 225 13.87 -2.07 9.22
N GLY A 226 14.76 -3.08 9.15
CA GLY A 226 16.17 -2.95 9.48
C GLY A 226 16.46 -2.49 10.92
N ASP A 227 17.51 -1.68 11.08
CA ASP A 227 17.96 -1.18 12.39
C ASP A 227 16.93 -0.28 13.08
N ILE A 228 16.11 0.42 12.29
CA ILE A 228 14.99 1.22 12.80
C ILE A 228 13.95 0.32 13.47
N LEU A 229 13.55 -0.77 12.81
CA LEU A 229 12.64 -1.75 13.40
C LEU A 229 13.24 -2.41 14.65
N ALA A 230 14.52 -2.78 14.59
CA ALA A 230 15.21 -3.36 15.74
C ALA A 230 15.21 -2.38 16.94
N THR A 231 15.44 -1.09 16.68
CA THR A 231 15.40 -0.04 17.71
C THR A 231 13.97 0.20 18.23
N ALA A 232 12.97 0.17 17.34
CA ALA A 232 11.56 0.28 17.70
C ALA A 232 11.13 -0.84 18.66
N LEU A 233 11.52 -2.08 18.38
CA LEU A 233 11.26 -3.23 19.27
C LEU A 233 11.88 -3.03 20.66
N LYS A 234 13.10 -2.51 20.74
CA LYS A 234 13.81 -2.24 22.01
C LYS A 234 13.25 -1.06 22.81
N THR A 235 12.48 -0.18 22.16
CA THR A 235 11.92 1.05 22.75
C THR A 235 10.39 1.02 22.87
N THR A 236 9.76 -0.09 22.51
CA THR A 236 8.32 -0.30 22.71
C THR A 236 8.06 -0.60 24.19
N GLN A 237 6.99 -0.04 24.73
CA GLN A 237 6.59 -0.22 26.12
C GLN A 237 6.14 -1.66 26.40
N TYR A 238 6.11 -2.03 27.68
CA TYR A 238 5.59 -3.33 28.08
C TYR A 238 4.12 -3.50 27.63
N GLY A 239 3.82 -4.62 26.96
CA GLY A 239 2.50 -4.85 26.37
C GLY A 239 2.23 -4.05 25.09
N GLY A 240 3.20 -3.26 24.62
CA GLY A 240 3.10 -2.53 23.37
C GLY A 240 3.19 -3.44 22.14
N THR A 241 2.75 -2.93 20.99
CA THR A 241 2.69 -3.69 19.74
C THR A 241 3.44 -2.99 18.61
N VAL A 242 4.20 -3.74 17.83
CA VAL A 242 4.87 -3.26 16.62
C VAL A 242 4.27 -3.97 15.42
N THR A 243 3.74 -3.21 14.48
CA THR A 243 3.34 -3.69 13.15
C THR A 243 4.42 -3.34 12.16
N CYS A 244 4.79 -4.28 11.28
CA CYS A 244 5.82 -4.08 10.28
C CYS A 244 5.26 -4.45 8.90
N CYS A 245 5.32 -3.50 7.96
CA CYS A 245 4.78 -3.67 6.62
C CYS A 245 5.70 -3.14 5.51
N GLY A 246 6.93 -2.75 5.86
CA GLY A 246 7.93 -2.28 4.91
C GLY A 246 9.30 -2.90 5.19
N LEU A 247 10.13 -2.95 4.15
CA LEU A 247 11.50 -3.42 4.23
C LEU A 247 12.36 -2.57 3.30
N VAL A 248 13.42 -1.99 3.84
CA VAL A 248 14.55 -1.42 3.10
C VAL A 248 15.81 -2.23 3.30
#